data_AF-A0AAV8XKV3-F1
#
_entry.id   AF-A0AAV8XKV3-F1
#
_cell.length_a   1.000
_cell.length_b   1.000
_cell.length_c   1.000
_cell.angle_alpha   90.00
_cell.angle_beta   90.00
_cell.angle_gamma   90.00
#
_symmetry.space_group_name_H-M   'P 1'
#
loop_
_entity.id
_entity.type
_entity.pdbx_description
1 polymer ?
#
loop_
_entity_poly.entity_id
_entity_poly.type
_entity_poly.pdbx_seq_one_letter_code
_entity_poly.pdbx_strand_id
1 'polypeptide(L)'
;MLINEGRLEIVNGAWAMNDEAAVHYQSTIDQYTLGLRFIEDTLGKCARPRIGWQIDPFGHSREQASLLSQFGMDGVFFARVDYRDKQKRLNEQTMDMLWTGSVNLGRYDV
;
A
#
# COMPACT_ATOMS: atom_id res chain seq x y z
N MET A 1 0.01 -13.82 -21.65
CA MET A 1 -0.46 -12.49 -21.20
C MET A 1 0.72 -11.84 -20.50
N LEU A 2 1.01 -10.55 -20.75
CA LEU A 2 2.23 -9.88 -20.22
C LEU A 2 2.39 -10.03 -18.71
N ILE A 3 1.28 -10.11 -17.97
CA ILE A 3 1.23 -10.40 -16.53
C ILE A 3 1.91 -11.75 -16.20
N ASN A 4 1.56 -12.83 -16.91
CA ASN A 4 2.11 -14.18 -16.64
C ASN A 4 3.60 -14.28 -16.95
N GLU A 5 4.10 -13.42 -17.84
CA GLU A 5 5.52 -13.32 -18.18
C GLU A 5 6.28 -12.36 -17.26
N GLY A 6 5.59 -11.70 -16.31
CA GLY A 6 6.18 -10.69 -15.42
C GLY A 6 6.61 -9.41 -16.13
N ARG A 7 6.13 -9.17 -17.36
CA ARG A 7 6.46 -7.96 -18.15
C ARG A 7 5.57 -6.77 -17.81
N LEU A 8 4.42 -7.04 -17.20
CA LEU A 8 3.51 -6.05 -16.67
C LEU A 8 3.15 -6.50 -15.26
N GLU A 9 3.25 -5.59 -14.29
CA GLU A 9 2.86 -5.83 -12.90
C GLU A 9 1.85 -4.76 -12.50
N ILE A 10 0.81 -5.17 -11.77
CA ILE A 10 -0.14 -4.25 -11.18
C ILE A 10 0.30 -3.98 -9.74
N VAL A 11 0.44 -2.70 -9.40
CA VAL A 11 0.74 -2.24 -8.04
C VAL A 11 -0.47 -1.51 -7.46
N ASN A 12 -0.56 -1.46 -6.13
CA ASN A 12 -1.67 -0.92 -5.36
C ASN A 12 -3.00 -1.68 -5.54
N GLY A 13 -3.55 -1.70 -6.75
CA GLY A 13 -4.75 -2.47 -7.08
C GLY A 13 -6.08 -1.89 -6.65
N ALA A 14 -6.07 -0.70 -6.05
CA ALA A 14 -7.29 0.01 -5.72
C ALA A 14 -7.85 0.77 -6.93
N TRP A 15 -9.12 1.17 -6.87
CA TRP A 15 -9.76 1.95 -7.93
C TRP A 15 -9.03 3.28 -8.20
N ALA A 16 -8.51 3.91 -7.14
CA ALA A 16 -7.62 5.05 -7.20
C ALA A 16 -6.57 5.00 -6.08
N MET A 17 -5.51 5.79 -6.22
CA MET A 17 -4.62 6.10 -5.10
C MET A 17 -5.34 7.09 -4.17
N ASN A 18 -6.02 6.57 -3.13
CA ASN A 18 -6.79 7.41 -2.22
C ASN A 18 -5.90 8.32 -1.38
N ASP A 19 -6.45 9.47 -0.99
CA ASP A 19 -5.89 10.27 0.10
C ASP A 19 -5.89 9.47 1.41
N GLU A 20 -5.04 9.87 2.36
CA GLU A 20 -4.90 9.22 3.66
C GLU A 20 -5.30 10.12 4.84
N ALA A 21 -5.57 11.41 4.60
CA ALA A 21 -5.92 12.37 5.65
C ALA A 21 -7.43 12.60 5.79
N ALA A 22 -8.15 12.72 4.67
CA ALA A 22 -9.54 13.11 4.58
C ALA A 22 -10.43 11.99 3.99
N VAL A 23 -10.10 10.73 4.29
CA VAL A 23 -10.88 9.56 3.88
C VAL A 23 -11.40 8.81 5.11
N HIS A 24 -12.58 8.20 4.97
CA HIS A 24 -13.06 7.23 5.95
C HIS A 24 -12.56 5.83 5.58
N TYR A 25 -12.10 5.05 6.57
CA TYR A 25 -11.50 3.72 6.33
C TYR A 25 -12.41 2.79 5.52
N GLN A 26 -13.73 2.89 5.72
CA GLN A 26 -14.71 2.10 4.97
C GLN A 26 -14.64 2.40 3.47
N SER A 27 -14.52 3.68 3.07
CA SER A 27 -14.38 4.07 1.67
C SER A 27 -13.07 3.58 1.07
N THR A 28 -12.00 3.51 1.86
CA THR A 28 -10.74 2.86 1.47
C THR A 28 -10.98 1.37 1.21
N ILE A 29 -11.64 0.65 2.12
CA ILE A 29 -11.94 -0.78 1.93
C ILE A 29 -12.78 -1.00 0.67
N ASP A 30 -13.82 -0.19 0.44
CA ASP A 30 -14.72 -0.32 -0.70
C ASP A 30 -13.97 -0.13 -2.03
N GLN A 31 -13.12 0.91 -2.12
CA GLN A 31 -12.40 1.23 -3.36
C GLN A 31 -11.26 0.25 -3.66
N TYR A 32 -10.60 -0.30 -2.63
CA TYR A 32 -9.67 -1.43 -2.81
C TYR A 32 -10.39 -2.70 -3.24
N THR A 33 -11.52 -3.03 -2.59
CA THR A 33 -12.33 -4.21 -2.92
C THR A 33 -12.77 -4.18 -4.38
N LEU A 34 -13.24 -3.02 -4.85
CA LEU A 34 -13.65 -2.84 -6.25
C LEU A 34 -12.50 -3.06 -7.23
N GLY A 35 -11.34 -2.42 -6.99
CA GLY A 35 -10.17 -2.53 -7.86
C GLY A 35 -9.58 -3.95 -7.88
N LEU A 36 -9.38 -4.56 -6.71
CA LEU A 36 -8.82 -5.90 -6.59
C LEU A 36 -9.72 -6.95 -7.24
N ARG A 37 -11.05 -6.82 -7.08
CA ARG A 37 -12.01 -7.70 -7.74
C ARG A 37 -11.96 -7.55 -9.26
N PHE A 38 -11.94 -6.31 -9.76
CA PHE A 38 -11.82 -6.07 -11.20
C PHE A 38 -10.55 -6.69 -11.79
N ILE A 39 -9.42 -6.55 -11.10
CA ILE A 39 -8.15 -7.17 -11.49
C ILE A 39 -8.27 -8.69 -11.51
N GLU A 40 -8.82 -9.30 -10.47
CA GLU A 40 -8.96 -10.77 -10.40
C GLU A 40 -9.91 -11.31 -11.49
N ASP A 41 -11.06 -10.65 -11.69
CA ASP A 41 -12.07 -11.05 -12.68
C ASP A 41 -11.57 -10.87 -14.13
N THR A 42 -10.68 -9.90 -14.39
CA THR A 42 -10.23 -9.55 -15.75
C THR A 42 -8.87 -10.14 -16.11
N LEU A 43 -7.92 -10.13 -15.18
CA LEU A 43 -6.52 -10.49 -15.39
C LEU A 43 -6.14 -11.82 -14.70
N GLY A 44 -7.03 -12.36 -13.86
CA GLY A 44 -6.81 -13.58 -13.10
C GLY A 44 -6.05 -13.37 -11.79
N LYS A 45 -6.04 -14.42 -10.96
CA LYS A 45 -5.43 -14.40 -9.61
C LYS A 45 -3.94 -14.06 -9.59
N CYS A 46 -3.20 -14.39 -10.65
CA CYS A 46 -1.77 -14.07 -10.77
C CYS A 46 -1.50 -12.58 -10.88
N ALA A 47 -2.48 -11.76 -11.25
CA ALA A 47 -2.36 -10.31 -11.35
C ALA A 47 -2.58 -9.59 -10.01
N ARG A 48 -2.88 -10.32 -8.92
CA ARG A 48 -3.16 -9.74 -7.61
C ARG A 48 -1.91 -8.97 -7.12
N PRO A 49 -2.03 -7.65 -6.86
CA PRO A 49 -0.90 -6.85 -6.40
C PRO A 49 -0.38 -7.31 -5.04
N ARG A 50 0.94 -7.23 -4.88
CA ARG A 50 1.64 -7.53 -3.62
C ARG A 50 2.15 -6.29 -2.90
N ILE A 51 2.20 -5.16 -3.61
CA ILE A 51 2.83 -3.92 -3.14
C ILE A 51 1.84 -2.77 -3.22
N GLY A 52 1.66 -2.06 -2.11
CA GLY A 52 0.96 -0.78 -2.06
C GLY A 52 1.78 0.34 -2.73
N TRP A 53 1.12 1.26 -3.43
CA TRP A 53 1.78 2.35 -4.15
C TRP A 53 1.08 3.68 -3.85
N GLN A 54 1.60 4.41 -2.86
CA GLN A 54 1.02 5.65 -2.32
C GLN A 54 2.03 6.81 -2.51
N ILE A 55 2.44 7.08 -3.75
CA ILE A 55 3.53 8.03 -4.03
C ILE A 55 3.12 9.50 -3.87
N ASP A 56 1.84 9.83 -3.99
CA ASP A 56 1.36 11.22 -4.07
C ASP A 56 0.38 11.71 -2.98
N PRO A 57 -0.17 10.90 -2.05
CA PRO A 57 -0.89 11.43 -0.89
C PRO A 57 -0.03 12.35 -0.01
N PHE A 58 -0.64 13.39 0.55
CA PHE A 58 0.08 14.40 1.33
C PHE A 58 0.20 14.01 2.81
N GLY A 59 1.13 13.08 3.08
CA GLY A 59 1.29 12.43 4.38
C GLY A 59 0.58 11.08 4.40
N HIS A 60 0.94 10.24 5.37
CA HIS A 60 0.54 8.84 5.40
C HIS A 60 -0.05 8.47 6.76
N SER A 61 -1.17 7.76 6.73
CA SER A 61 -1.90 7.34 7.91
C SER A 61 -1.43 5.97 8.39
N ARG A 62 -1.36 5.82 9.70
CA ARG A 62 -1.08 4.52 10.32
C ARG A 62 -2.16 3.48 9.95
N GLU A 63 -3.40 3.94 9.75
CA GLU A 63 -4.53 3.08 9.37
C GLU A 63 -4.37 2.51 7.95
N GLN A 64 -3.88 3.30 6.99
CA GLN A 64 -3.59 2.80 5.63
C GLN A 64 -2.56 1.65 5.68
N ALA A 65 -1.50 1.78 6.48
CA ALA A 65 -0.53 0.70 6.67
C ALA A 65 -1.16 -0.56 7.30
N SER A 66 -2.07 -0.38 8.26
CA SER A 66 -2.83 -1.48 8.88
C SER A 66 -3.78 -2.17 7.91
N LEU A 67 -4.44 -1.42 7.03
CA LEU A 67 -5.34 -1.98 6.02
C LEU A 67 -4.58 -2.73 4.93
N LEU A 68 -3.48 -2.15 4.41
CA LEU A 68 -2.68 -2.80 3.38
C LEU A 68 -2.12 -4.16 3.83
N SER A 69 -1.67 -4.28 5.08
CA SER A 69 -1.23 -5.58 5.61
C SER A 69 -2.37 -6.59 5.67
N GLN A 70 -3.57 -6.18 6.10
CA GLN A 70 -4.76 -7.02 6.13
C GLN A 70 -5.28 -7.38 4.72
N PHE A 71 -5.00 -6.55 3.71
CA PHE A 71 -5.32 -6.85 2.30
C PHE A 71 -4.36 -7.89 1.67
N GLY A 72 -3.28 -8.23 2.39
CA GLY A 72 -2.26 -9.19 1.96
C GLY A 72 -1.11 -8.55 1.17
N MET A 73 -0.85 -7.26 1.35
CA MET A 73 0.31 -6.59 0.75
C MET A 73 1.55 -6.85 1.60
N ASP A 74 2.69 -7.10 0.95
CA ASP A 74 3.99 -7.33 1.59
C ASP A 74 4.71 -6.02 1.95
N GLY A 75 4.37 -4.92 1.28
CA GLY A 75 5.01 -3.63 1.48
C GLY A 75 4.23 -2.49 0.85
N VAL A 76 4.64 -1.26 1.17
CA VAL A 76 4.11 -0.03 0.58
C VAL A 76 5.25 0.93 0.30
N PHE A 77 5.22 1.53 -0.89
CA PHE A 77 6.12 2.63 -1.23
C PHE A 77 5.34 3.95 -1.25
N PHE A 78 5.95 4.97 -0.68
CA PHE A 78 5.42 6.33 -0.69
C PHE A 78 6.56 7.35 -0.77
N ALA A 79 6.29 8.55 -1.28
CA ALA A 79 7.33 9.55 -1.56
C ALA A 79 7.23 10.82 -0.70
N ARG A 80 6.03 11.15 -0.21
CA ARG A 80 5.76 12.41 0.50
C ARG A 80 5.88 12.23 2.01
N VAL A 81 7.03 12.60 2.53
CA VAL A 81 7.31 12.68 3.97
C VAL A 81 7.83 14.08 4.29
N ASP A 82 7.68 14.54 5.54
CA ASP A 82 8.26 15.82 5.98
C ASP A 82 9.74 15.88 5.61
N TYR A 83 10.19 17.02 5.05
CA TYR A 83 11.54 17.15 4.51
C TYR A 83 12.63 16.96 5.59
N ARG A 84 12.34 17.29 6.86
CA ARG A 84 13.26 17.11 7.99
C ARG A 84 13.38 15.62 8.34
N ASP A 85 12.26 14.90 8.33
CA ASP A 85 12.26 13.44 8.52
C ASP A 85 12.96 12.74 7.35
N LYS A 86 12.73 13.18 6.10
CA LYS A 86 13.46 12.67 4.93
C LYS A 86 14.96 12.84 5.10
N GLN A 87 15.42 14.05 5.46
CA GLN A 87 16.85 14.33 5.64
C GLN A 87 17.44 13.49 6.78
N LYS A 88 16.71 13.37 7.89
CA LYS A 88 17.11 12.52 9.02
C LYS A 88 17.27 11.07 8.59
N ARG A 89 16.28 10.49 7.91
CA ARG A 89 16.31 9.10 7.43
C ARG A 89 17.40 8.82 6.42
N LEU A 90 17.71 9.79 5.55
CA LEU A 90 18.84 9.68 4.63
C LEU A 90 20.18 9.64 5.39
N ASN A 91 20.36 10.49 6.40
CA ASN A 91 21.58 10.52 7.20
C ASN A 91 21.74 9.28 8.09
N GLU A 92 20.63 8.77 8.63
CA GLU A 92 20.62 7.61 9.54
C GLU A 92 20.48 6.27 8.80
N GLN A 93 20.32 6.28 7.47
CA GLN A 93 20.08 5.09 6.64
C GLN A 93 18.82 4.30 7.05
N THR A 94 17.75 5.02 7.41
CA THR A 94 16.46 4.48 7.88
C THR A 94 15.29 4.83 6.95
N MET A 95 15.58 4.93 5.64
CA MET A 95 14.57 5.14 4.60
C MET A 95 13.59 3.97 4.51
N ASP A 96 14.08 2.75 4.71
CA ASP A 96 13.28 1.54 4.76
C ASP A 96 13.05 1.13 6.22
N MET A 97 11.81 0.75 6.55
CA MET A 97 11.45 0.33 7.90
C MET A 97 10.29 -0.67 7.87
N LEU A 98 10.22 -1.51 8.91
CA LEU A 98 9.02 -2.28 9.18
C LEU A 98 8.00 -1.40 9.91
N TRP A 99 6.96 -0.96 9.20
CA TRP A 99 5.94 -0.09 9.77
C TRP A 99 4.81 -0.89 10.44
N THR A 100 4.72 -0.81 11.77
CA THR A 100 3.63 -1.45 12.55
C THR A 100 2.41 -0.51 12.62
N GLY A 101 1.39 -0.79 11.79
CA GLY A 101 0.20 0.06 11.62
C GLY A 101 -0.87 -0.04 12.73
N SER A 102 -0.78 -1.04 13.60
CA SER A 102 -1.77 -1.26 14.66
C SER A 102 -1.07 -1.65 15.96
N VAL A 103 -1.58 -1.14 17.07
CA VAL A 103 -1.13 -1.55 18.41
C VAL A 103 -1.83 -2.81 18.89
N ASN A 104 -2.95 -3.19 18.25
CA ASN A 104 -3.79 -4.32 18.64
C ASN A 104 -3.53 -5.56 17.79
N LEU A 105 -3.19 -5.36 16.52
CA LEU A 105 -2.79 -6.43 15.61
C LEU A 105 -1.27 -6.55 15.76
N GLY A 106 -0.81 -7.60 16.44
CA GLY A 106 0.62 -7.83 16.70
C GLY A 106 1.44 -7.99 15.42
N ARG A 107 2.75 -8.24 15.57
CA ARG A 107 3.56 -8.68 14.43
C ARG A 107 3.04 -10.04 13.96
N TYR A 108 2.73 -10.16 12.67
CA TYR A 108 2.62 -11.47 12.05
C TYR A 108 4.03 -12.06 12.07
N ASP A 109 4.26 -13.04 12.92
CA ASP A 109 5.48 -13.84 12.88
C ASP A 109 5.49 -14.57 11.54
N VAL A 110 6.44 -14.20 10.67
CA VAL A 110 6.77 -14.91 9.43
C VAL A 110 8.01 -15.76 9.68
#